data_AF-M1CM78-F1
#
_entry.id   AF-M1CM78-F1
#
_cell.length_a   1.000
_cell.length_b   1.000
_cell.length_c   1.000
_cell.angle_alpha   90.00
_cell.angle_beta   90.00
_cell.angle_gamma   90.00
#
_symmetry.space_group_name_H-M   'P 1'
#
loop_
_entity.id
_entity.type
_entity.pdbx_description
1 polymer ?
#
loop_
_entity_poly.entity_id
_entity_poly.type
_entity_poly.pdbx_seq_one_letter_code
_entity_poly.pdbx_strand_id
1 'polypeptide(L)'
;MPSSKFEPNDDILNFVIKKANGLKGLVDTGLENIPNQCIQPKDQRLEKSQIDNQESIPTIDISNFDDLSVEKSIQDAASKWGFFQIINHGIPIEVLDDLKEAGHKFFELPSEEKVKYNKESYNASESVLMFWSAIGEKDEKVLEWRDGIRHSCNPQNDSNLWPPQTR
;
A
#
# COMPACT_ATOMS: atom_id res chain seq x y z
N MET A 1 -23.15 12.38 22.98
CA MET A 1 -22.60 11.21 22.28
C MET A 1 -22.85 11.42 20.80
N PRO A 2 -21.82 11.50 19.94
CA PRO A 2 -22.06 11.61 18.51
C PRO A 2 -22.47 10.24 17.98
N SER A 3 -23.67 10.17 17.41
CA SER A 3 -24.20 8.98 16.75
C SER A 3 -23.33 8.61 15.55
N SER A 4 -22.90 7.35 15.49
CA SER A 4 -22.33 6.75 14.28
C SER A 4 -23.29 6.98 13.10
N LYS A 5 -22.79 7.62 12.04
CA LYS A 5 -23.56 8.09 10.87
C LYS A 5 -23.47 7.15 9.66
N PHE A 6 -23.16 5.88 9.86
CA PHE A 6 -23.11 4.93 8.76
C PHE A 6 -24.12 3.82 8.99
N GLU A 7 -25.21 3.84 8.21
CA GLU A 7 -26.09 2.69 8.13
C GLU A 7 -25.44 1.59 7.27
N PRO A 8 -25.70 0.29 7.54
CA PRO A 8 -25.02 -0.84 6.91
C PRO A 8 -25.15 -0.95 5.38
N ASN A 9 -26.00 -0.12 4.77
CA ASN A 9 -26.30 -0.09 3.34
C ASN A 9 -25.85 1.18 2.62
N ASP A 10 -25.23 2.15 3.32
CA ASP A 10 -24.55 3.24 2.63
C ASP A 10 -23.41 2.64 1.81
N ASP A 11 -23.40 2.92 0.50
CA ASP A 11 -22.45 2.36 -0.45
C ASP A 11 -21.01 2.66 -0.01
N ILE A 12 -20.40 1.74 0.76
CA ILE A 12 -19.04 1.86 1.28
C ILE A 12 -18.06 2.09 0.14
N LEU A 13 -18.32 1.52 -1.04
CA LEU A 13 -17.50 1.76 -2.22
C LEU A 13 -17.60 3.21 -2.67
N ASN A 14 -18.79 3.82 -2.63
CA ASN A 14 -18.94 5.25 -2.88
C ASN A 14 -18.16 6.10 -1.86
N PHE A 15 -18.24 5.78 -0.57
CA PHE A 15 -17.51 6.53 0.46
C PHE A 15 -15.99 6.38 0.32
N VAL A 16 -15.50 5.15 0.23
CA VAL A 16 -14.06 4.82 0.19
C VAL A 16 -13.45 5.27 -1.14
N ILE A 17 -14.07 4.86 -2.26
CA ILE A 17 -13.48 4.99 -3.60
C ILE A 17 -13.92 6.29 -4.27
N LYS A 18 -15.22 6.49 -4.52
CA LYS A 18 -15.69 7.64 -5.32
C LYS A 18 -15.43 8.98 -4.64
N LYS A 19 -15.65 9.05 -3.33
CA LYS A 19 -15.36 10.24 -2.52
C LYS A 19 -13.92 10.32 -2.01
N ALA A 20 -13.05 9.36 -2.39
CA ALA A 20 -11.65 9.32 -1.99
C ALA A 20 -11.36 9.47 -0.48
N ASN A 21 -12.30 9.04 0.38
CA ASN A 21 -12.05 9.03 1.82
C ASN A 21 -11.07 7.92 2.20
N GLY A 22 -11.01 6.85 1.39
CA GLY A 22 -10.21 5.68 1.68
C GLY A 22 -10.68 4.90 2.89
N LEU A 23 -10.00 3.79 3.17
CA LEU A 23 -10.21 3.01 4.38
C LEU A 23 -9.68 3.73 5.61
N LYS A 24 -8.65 4.57 5.48
CA LYS A 24 -8.25 5.49 6.55
C LYS A 24 -9.42 6.37 6.98
N GLY A 25 -10.12 7.01 6.03
CA GLY A 25 -11.27 7.85 6.34
C GLY A 25 -12.42 7.06 6.99
N LEU A 26 -12.58 5.77 6.63
CA LEU A 26 -13.54 4.88 7.29
C LEU A 26 -13.16 4.63 8.75
N VAL A 27 -11.88 4.33 9.03
CA VAL A 27 -11.37 4.17 10.40
C VAL A 27 -11.59 5.44 11.22
N ASP A 28 -11.30 6.60 10.63
CA ASP A 28 -11.43 7.91 11.28
C ASP A 28 -12.89 8.23 11.70
N THR A 29 -13.90 7.54 11.16
CA THR A 29 -15.29 7.68 11.63
C THR A 29 -15.59 7.01 12.97
N GLY A 30 -14.63 6.28 13.54
CA GLY A 30 -14.83 5.51 14.78
C GLY A 30 -15.46 4.14 14.52
N LEU A 31 -15.03 3.47 13.45
CA LEU A 31 -15.54 2.17 13.03
C LEU A 31 -15.46 1.12 14.16
N GLU A 32 -16.60 0.55 14.56
CA GLU A 32 -16.66 -0.51 15.58
C GLU A 32 -16.55 -1.93 14.99
N ASN A 33 -17.05 -2.13 13.76
CA ASN A 33 -17.09 -3.43 13.10
C ASN A 33 -16.54 -3.32 11.68
N ILE A 34 -15.76 -4.32 11.25
CA ILE A 34 -15.22 -4.39 9.89
C ILE A 34 -16.36 -4.63 8.90
N PRO A 35 -16.48 -3.83 7.81
CA PRO A 35 -17.48 -4.08 6.79
C PRO A 35 -17.28 -5.42 6.10
N ASN A 36 -18.39 -6.07 5.72
CA ASN A 36 -18.37 -7.36 5.02
C ASN A 36 -17.52 -7.33 3.74
N GLN A 37 -17.49 -6.20 3.05
CA GLN A 37 -16.69 -5.97 1.84
C GLN A 37 -15.18 -6.05 2.08
N CYS A 38 -14.72 -5.98 3.34
CA CYS A 38 -13.30 -6.09 3.72
C CYS A 38 -12.97 -7.44 4.39
N ILE A 39 -13.96 -8.32 4.56
CA ILE A 39 -13.77 -9.62 5.20
C ILE A 39 -13.38 -10.64 4.11
N GLN A 40 -12.14 -11.13 4.15
CA GLN A 40 -11.63 -12.11 3.20
C GLN A 40 -12.46 -13.41 3.18
N PRO A 41 -12.52 -14.14 2.05
CA PRO A 41 -13.08 -15.49 1.99
C PRO A 41 -12.43 -16.42 3.02
N LYS A 42 -13.16 -17.40 3.55
CA LYS A 42 -12.69 -18.23 4.67
C LYS A 42 -11.37 -18.95 4.36
N ASP A 43 -11.25 -19.45 3.13
CA ASP A 43 -10.09 -20.14 2.58
C ASP A 43 -8.85 -19.24 2.40
N GLN A 44 -9.05 -17.92 2.32
CA GLN A 44 -7.98 -16.92 2.22
C GLN A 44 -7.61 -16.29 3.56
N ARG A 45 -8.34 -16.60 4.64
CA ARG A 45 -8.01 -16.09 5.98
C ARG A 45 -6.85 -16.91 6.54
N LEU A 46 -5.78 -16.21 6.91
CA LEU A 46 -4.64 -16.82 7.59
C LEU A 46 -5.05 -17.37 8.95
N GLU A 47 -4.80 -18.65 9.20
CA GLU A 47 -4.91 -19.23 10.52
C GLU A 47 -3.57 -19.13 11.25
N LYS A 48 -3.59 -18.84 12.56
CA LYS A 48 -2.36 -18.77 13.36
C LYS A 48 -1.56 -20.08 13.35
N SER A 49 -2.24 -21.21 13.17
CA SER A 49 -1.66 -22.54 13.01
C SER A 49 -0.78 -22.68 11.77
N GLN A 50 -0.97 -21.83 10.75
CA GLN A 50 -0.22 -21.85 9.50
C GLN A 50 1.06 -21.00 9.57
N ILE A 51 1.26 -20.25 10.65
CA ILE A 51 2.44 -19.40 10.82
C ILE A 51 3.58 -20.26 11.39
N ASP A 52 4.56 -20.56 10.54
CA ASP A 52 5.82 -21.14 10.98
C ASP A 52 6.77 -20.03 11.45
N ASN A 53 7.25 -20.15 12.69
CA ASN A 53 8.22 -19.23 13.29
C ASN A 53 9.62 -19.85 13.43
N GLN A 54 9.85 -21.04 12.87
CA GLN A 54 11.13 -21.73 12.99
C GLN A 54 12.17 -21.23 11.98
N GLU A 55 11.72 -20.58 10.91
CA GLU A 55 12.56 -20.14 9.80
C GLU A 55 12.28 -18.67 9.46
N SER A 56 13.34 -17.91 9.18
CA SER A 56 13.26 -16.48 8.89
C SER A 56 13.79 -16.17 7.49
N ILE A 57 13.17 -15.21 6.82
CA ILE A 57 13.61 -14.71 5.51
C ILE A 57 15.10 -14.28 5.60
N PRO A 58 15.96 -14.70 4.65
CA PRO A 58 17.37 -14.33 4.65
C PRO A 58 17.59 -12.82 4.69
N THR A 59 18.56 -12.38 5.50
CA THR A 59 19.04 -11.00 5.53
C THR A 59 20.46 -10.95 5.00
N ILE A 60 20.71 -10.10 3.99
CA ILE A 60 21.97 -10.02 3.27
C ILE A 60 22.60 -8.66 3.52
N ASP A 61 23.82 -8.65 4.06
CA ASP A 61 24.64 -7.45 4.19
C ASP A 61 25.34 -7.17 2.87
N ILE A 62 25.06 -6.00 2.27
CA ILE A 62 25.63 -5.60 0.99
C ILE A 62 26.65 -4.46 1.11
N SER A 63 27.19 -4.23 2.30
CA SER A 63 28.25 -3.23 2.55
C SER A 63 29.51 -3.45 1.69
N ASN A 64 29.80 -4.69 1.31
CA ASN A 64 30.88 -5.05 0.38
C ASN A 64 30.32 -5.73 -0.88
N PHE A 65 29.69 -4.94 -1.76
CA PHE A 65 28.98 -5.46 -2.93
C PHE A 65 29.89 -6.21 -3.93
N ASP A 66 31.19 -5.91 -3.94
CA ASP A 66 32.17 -6.57 -4.82
C ASP A 66 32.58 -7.97 -4.32
N ASP A 67 32.13 -8.37 -3.13
CA ASP A 67 32.36 -9.71 -2.60
C ASP A 67 31.47 -10.74 -3.31
N LEU A 68 32.10 -11.73 -3.95
CA LEU A 68 31.40 -12.84 -4.61
C LEU A 68 30.46 -13.62 -3.67
N SER A 69 30.67 -13.54 -2.35
CA SER A 69 29.77 -14.14 -1.38
C SER A 69 28.40 -13.45 -1.33
N VAL A 70 28.32 -12.14 -1.58
CA VAL A 70 27.05 -11.38 -1.64
C VAL A 70 26.22 -11.82 -2.84
N GLU A 71 26.83 -11.91 -4.03
CA GLU A 71 26.16 -12.42 -5.23
C GLU A 71 25.58 -13.81 -4.98
N LYS A 72 26.39 -14.71 -4.41
CA LYS A 72 25.96 -16.08 -4.09
C LYS A 72 24.81 -16.09 -3.09
N SER A 73 24.86 -15.26 -2.04
CA SER A 73 23.77 -15.14 -1.06
C SER A 73 22.47 -14.66 -1.70
N ILE A 74 22.53 -13.70 -2.63
CA ILE A 74 21.35 -13.23 -3.38
C ILE A 74 20.78 -14.35 -4.24
N GLN A 75 21.62 -15.07 -5.00
CA GLN A 75 21.18 -16.19 -5.84
C GLN A 75 20.54 -17.30 -5.00
N ASP A 76 21.15 -17.67 -3.87
CA ASP A 76 20.64 -18.68 -2.96
C ASP A 76 19.30 -18.26 -2.35
N ALA A 77 19.17 -17.02 -1.89
CA ALA A 77 17.94 -16.53 -1.30
C ALA A 77 16.82 -16.41 -2.35
N ALA A 78 17.11 -15.85 -3.52
CA ALA A 78 16.14 -15.73 -4.61
C ALA A 78 15.66 -17.10 -5.12
N SER A 79 16.53 -18.10 -5.22
CA SER A 79 16.17 -19.44 -5.71
C SER A 79 15.44 -20.30 -4.68
N LYS A 80 15.81 -20.21 -3.40
CA LYS A 80 15.21 -21.02 -2.33
C LYS A 80 13.95 -20.38 -1.74
N TRP A 81 13.95 -19.05 -1.59
CA TRP A 81 12.89 -18.31 -0.89
C TRP A 81 12.05 -17.45 -1.83
N GLY A 82 12.63 -16.95 -2.94
CA GLY A 82 11.99 -15.92 -3.75
C GLY A 82 11.89 -14.55 -3.07
N PHE A 83 12.50 -14.40 -1.88
CA PHE A 83 12.45 -13.19 -1.06
C PHE A 83 13.67 -13.08 -0.15
N PHE A 84 14.13 -11.86 0.13
CA PHE A 84 15.22 -11.57 1.06
C PHE A 84 15.15 -10.11 1.53
N GLN A 85 15.82 -9.83 2.64
CA GLN A 85 16.06 -8.47 3.14
C GLN A 85 17.50 -8.07 2.85
N ILE A 86 17.74 -6.78 2.60
CA ILE A 86 19.09 -6.22 2.45
C ILE A 86 19.36 -5.18 3.55
N ILE A 87 20.59 -5.16 4.07
CA ILE A 87 21.08 -4.15 5.01
C ILE A 87 22.37 -3.54 4.48
N ASN A 88 22.74 -2.37 5.00
CA ASN A 88 23.91 -1.60 4.54
C ASN A 88 23.89 -1.30 3.04
N HIS A 89 22.71 -1.01 2.50
CA HIS A 89 22.45 -0.79 1.07
C HIS A 89 22.94 0.55 0.51
N GLY A 90 23.63 1.37 1.32
CA GLY A 90 24.18 2.66 0.90
C GLY A 90 23.15 3.80 0.74
N ILE A 91 21.85 3.51 0.60
CA ILE A 91 20.79 4.53 0.69
C ILE A 91 20.77 5.15 2.10
N PRO A 92 20.92 6.48 2.25
CA PRO A 92 20.84 7.15 3.55
C PRO A 92 19.50 6.89 4.24
N ILE A 93 19.51 6.75 5.56
CA ILE A 93 18.30 6.48 6.35
C ILE A 93 17.32 7.65 6.26
N GLU A 94 17.85 8.87 6.18
CA GLU A 94 17.06 10.10 6.05
C GLU A 94 16.16 10.06 4.81
N VAL A 95 16.66 9.50 3.69
CA VAL A 95 15.86 9.34 2.46
C VAL A 95 14.68 8.38 2.67
N LEU A 96 14.87 7.32 3.46
CA LEU A 96 13.81 6.36 3.76
C LEU A 96 12.77 6.96 4.73
N ASP A 97 13.21 7.79 5.66
CA ASP A 97 12.33 8.46 6.62
C ASP A 97 11.53 9.58 5.95
N ASP A 98 12.15 10.37 5.08
CA ASP A 98 11.48 11.37 4.24
C ASP A 98 10.42 10.72 3.35
N LEU A 99 10.71 9.55 2.77
CA LEU A 99 9.73 8.78 1.97
C LEU A 99 8.51 8.36 2.80
N LYS A 100 8.72 7.88 4.04
CA LYS A 100 7.61 7.51 4.95
C LYS A 100 6.80 8.76 5.30
N GLU A 101 7.47 9.86 5.65
CA GLU A 101 6.82 11.11 6.01
C GLU A 101 5.99 11.68 4.86
N ALA A 102 6.51 11.64 3.63
CA ALA A 102 5.78 12.01 2.42
C ALA A 102 4.49 11.20 2.24
N GLY A 103 4.55 9.89 2.49
CA GLY A 103 3.37 9.01 2.50
C GLY A 103 2.34 9.44 3.55
N HIS A 104 2.76 9.68 4.79
CA HIS A 104 1.89 10.16 5.85
C HIS A 104 1.22 11.50 5.48
N LYS A 105 2.02 12.49 5.07
CA LYS A 105 1.54 13.81 4.65
C LYS A 105 0.47 13.71 3.56
N PHE A 106 0.66 12.83 2.58
CA PHE A 106 -0.30 12.63 1.51
C PHE A 106 -1.63 12.03 2.02
N PHE A 107 -1.59 10.96 2.82
CA PHE A 107 -2.82 10.30 3.28
C PHE A 107 -3.57 11.10 4.37
N GLU A 108 -2.89 12.03 5.04
CA GLU A 108 -3.47 13.02 5.96
C GLU A 108 -4.19 14.17 5.25
N LEU A 109 -4.01 14.35 3.95
CA LEU A 109 -4.75 15.36 3.20
C LEU A 109 -6.27 15.12 3.28
N PRO A 110 -7.07 16.22 3.23
CA PRO A 110 -8.51 16.12 3.06
C PRO A 110 -8.89 15.32 1.81
N SER A 111 -10.04 14.64 1.83
CA SER A 111 -10.48 13.82 0.68
C SER A 111 -10.72 14.65 -0.58
N GLU A 112 -11.06 15.93 -0.43
CA GLU A 112 -11.22 16.90 -1.52
C GLU A 112 -9.92 17.17 -2.28
N GLU A 113 -8.76 17.04 -1.62
CA GLU A 113 -7.45 17.14 -2.26
C GLU A 113 -7.04 15.82 -2.89
N LYS A 114 -7.35 14.70 -2.22
CA LYS A 114 -7.01 13.34 -2.66
C LYS A 114 -7.80 12.88 -3.88
N VAL A 115 -9.05 13.31 -4.03
CA VAL A 115 -9.93 12.91 -5.15
C VAL A 115 -9.37 13.23 -6.52
N LYS A 116 -8.49 14.25 -6.62
CA LYS A 116 -7.79 14.66 -7.85
C LYS A 116 -6.94 13.55 -8.46
N TYR A 117 -6.52 12.58 -7.64
CA TYR A 117 -5.67 11.46 -8.06
C TYR A 117 -6.45 10.16 -8.28
N ASN A 118 -7.79 10.18 -8.22
CA ASN A 118 -8.62 8.98 -8.35
C ASN A 118 -8.79 8.54 -9.81
N LYS A 119 -9.03 7.24 -10.04
CA LYS A 119 -9.20 6.61 -11.37
C LYS A 119 -10.29 7.24 -12.23
N GLU A 120 -11.36 7.77 -11.64
CA GLU A 120 -12.44 8.45 -12.39
C GLU A 120 -12.02 9.86 -12.88
N SER A 121 -11.05 10.47 -12.22
CA SER A 121 -10.41 11.73 -12.64
C SER A 121 -9.14 11.51 -13.46
N TYR A 122 -8.67 10.25 -13.54
CA TYR A 122 -7.42 9.87 -14.19
C TYR A 122 -7.48 10.08 -15.69
N ASN A 123 -6.63 10.97 -16.19
CA ASN A 123 -6.29 11.04 -17.60
C ASN A 123 -5.09 10.15 -17.89
N ALA A 124 -5.05 9.48 -19.05
CA ALA A 124 -3.92 8.61 -19.44
C ALA A 124 -2.55 9.32 -19.51
N SER A 125 -2.55 10.66 -19.44
CA SER A 125 -1.36 11.52 -19.35
C SER A 125 -0.87 11.78 -17.91
N GLU A 126 -1.60 11.36 -16.88
CA GLU A 126 -1.27 11.59 -15.48
C GLU A 126 -0.34 10.49 -14.94
N SER A 127 0.74 10.90 -14.29
CA SER A 127 1.75 9.97 -13.76
C SER A 127 1.42 9.43 -12.38
N VAL A 128 0.30 9.82 -11.75
CA VAL A 128 -0.05 9.40 -10.39
C VAL A 128 -1.48 8.92 -10.29
N LEU A 129 -1.67 7.77 -9.64
CA LEU A 129 -2.97 7.15 -9.43
C LEU A 129 -3.12 6.74 -7.96
N MET A 130 -4.12 7.31 -7.29
CA MET A 130 -4.69 6.73 -6.07
C MET A 130 -5.52 5.52 -6.46
N PHE A 131 -5.32 4.42 -5.75
CA PHE A 131 -6.03 3.20 -6.01
C PHE A 131 -6.41 2.47 -4.73
N TRP A 132 -7.48 1.70 -4.87
CA TRP A 132 -7.87 0.66 -3.94
C TRP A 132 -7.80 -0.65 -4.68
N SER A 133 -7.26 -1.67 -4.02
CA SER A 133 -7.20 -3.02 -4.54
C SER A 133 -8.34 -3.82 -3.95
N ALA A 134 -8.95 -4.64 -4.81
CA ALA A 134 -9.87 -5.68 -4.39
C ALA A 134 -9.31 -7.01 -4.87
N ILE A 135 -9.24 -7.99 -3.97
CA ILE A 135 -8.84 -9.36 -4.25
C ILE A 135 -10.11 -10.17 -4.55
N GLY A 136 -10.05 -11.06 -5.54
CA GLY A 136 -11.14 -11.98 -5.86
C GLY A 136 -11.56 -11.97 -7.33
N GLU A 137 -12.28 -13.00 -7.74
CA GLU A 137 -12.88 -13.08 -9.07
C GLU A 137 -14.05 -12.11 -9.20
N LYS A 138 -14.53 -11.88 -10.44
CA LYS A 138 -15.47 -10.81 -10.83
C LYS A 138 -16.54 -10.45 -9.78
N ASP A 139 -17.17 -11.47 -9.17
CA ASP A 139 -18.33 -11.32 -8.29
C ASP A 139 -18.03 -11.57 -6.79
N GLU A 140 -16.79 -11.90 -6.42
CA GLU A 140 -16.33 -12.16 -5.04
C GLU A 140 -15.26 -11.17 -4.56
N LYS A 141 -15.20 -9.99 -5.19
CA LYS A 141 -14.17 -8.99 -4.88
C LYS A 141 -14.31 -8.47 -3.45
N VAL A 142 -13.33 -8.79 -2.61
CA VAL A 142 -13.15 -8.25 -1.27
C VAL A 142 -12.11 -7.14 -1.33
N LEU A 143 -12.41 -5.98 -0.74
CA LEU A 143 -11.47 -4.87 -0.59
C LEU A 143 -10.30 -5.31 0.29
N GLU A 144 -9.08 -5.06 -0.17
CA GLU A 144 -7.93 -5.11 0.71
C GLU A 144 -8.03 -4.01 1.75
N TRP A 145 -7.57 -4.29 2.98
CA TRP A 145 -7.50 -3.27 4.02
C TRP A 145 -6.31 -2.32 3.81
N ARG A 146 -6.34 -1.57 2.70
CA ARG A 146 -5.23 -0.76 2.21
C ARG A 146 -5.72 0.44 1.39
N ASP A 147 -5.12 1.59 1.66
CA ASP A 147 -5.11 2.73 0.73
C ASP A 147 -3.75 2.77 0.00
N GLY A 148 -3.76 3.08 -1.29
CA GLY A 148 -2.55 3.08 -2.12
C GLY A 148 -2.45 4.28 -3.05
N ILE A 149 -1.24 4.77 -3.24
CA ILE A 149 -0.88 5.68 -4.34
C ILE A 149 0.21 5.01 -5.17
N ARG A 150 0.13 5.16 -6.49
CA ARG A 150 1.12 4.69 -7.45
C ARG A 150 1.61 5.87 -8.25
N HIS A 151 2.93 6.04 -8.27
CA HIS A 151 3.61 6.95 -9.18
C HIS A 151 4.19 6.12 -10.32
N SER A 152 3.80 6.46 -11.55
CA SER A 152 4.50 6.03 -12.75
C SER A 152 5.81 6.81 -12.82
N CYS A 153 6.90 6.09 -13.09
CA CYS A 153 8.21 6.68 -13.32
C CYS A 153 8.51 6.70 -14.83
N ASN A 154 8.18 7.79 -15.52
CA ASN A 154 8.75 8.21 -16.79
C ASN A 154 9.87 9.29 -16.60
N PRO A 155 11.15 8.92 -16.76
CA PRO A 155 12.31 9.80 -16.55
C PRO A 155 12.31 11.15 -17.29
N GLN A 156 11.43 11.33 -18.29
CA GLN A 156 11.34 12.54 -19.10
C GLN A 156 10.34 13.58 -18.59
N ASN A 157 9.38 13.25 -17.69
CA ASN A 157 8.24 14.15 -17.44
C ASN A 157 7.57 14.07 -16.04
N ASP A 158 8.18 13.43 -15.04
CA ASP A 158 7.39 12.94 -13.88
C ASP A 158 7.08 13.93 -12.76
N SER A 159 8.02 14.78 -12.36
CA SER A 159 7.92 15.42 -11.03
C SER A 159 6.83 16.49 -10.92
N ASN A 160 6.47 17.15 -12.03
CA ASN A 160 5.49 18.22 -12.01
C ASN A 160 4.04 17.72 -11.86
N LEU A 161 3.80 16.43 -12.07
CA LEU A 161 2.48 15.81 -12.00
C LEU A 161 2.24 15.10 -10.65
N TRP A 162 3.27 14.97 -9.81
CA TRP A 162 3.16 14.31 -8.52
C TRP A 162 2.49 15.22 -7.48
N PRO A 163 1.76 14.68 -6.49
CA PRO A 163 1.31 15.46 -5.34
C PRO A 163 2.49 16.20 -4.70
N PRO A 164 2.37 17.51 -4.40
CA PRO A 164 3.46 18.28 -3.79
C PRO A 164 4.01 17.67 -2.50
N GLN A 165 3.18 16.92 -1.78
CA GLN A 165 3.52 16.23 -0.53
C GLN A 165 4.41 15.00 -0.74
N THR A 166 4.47 14.49 -1.96
CA THR A 166 5.24 13.29 -2.34
C THR A 166 6.36 13.60 -3.33
N ARG A 167 6.83 14.86 -3.37
CA ARG A 167 7.95 15.31 -4.21
C ARG A 167 9.22 15.44 -3.38
#